data_AF-A0A1V4XC83-F1
#
_entry.id   AF-A0A1V4XC83-F1
#
_cell.length_a   1.000
_cell.length_b   1.000
_cell.length_c   1.000
_cell.angle_alpha   90.00
_cell.angle_beta   90.00
_cell.angle_gamma   90.00
#
_symmetry.space_group_name_H-M   'P 1'
#
loop_
_entity.id
_entity.type
_entity.pdbx_description
1 polymer ?
#
loop_
_entity_poly.entity_id
_entity_poly.type
_entity_poly.pdbx_seq_one_letter_code
_entity_poly.pdbx_strand_id
1 'polypeptide(L)'
;MKRSHLLILYGALWVLTIGLLLLNADFFRQLAVRQGQAGAIAWFMSLFGPFFFGLYLLTAFLFDVRKDDITWHRFKAFLYQRRMLLALFLFSMVMFVLLTFYGVSFRR
;
A
#
# COMPACT_ATOMS: atom_id res chain seq x y z
N MET A 1 8.66 -7.06 -20.45
CA MET A 1 7.18 -7.16 -20.28
C MET A 1 6.54 -6.05 -21.10
N LYS A 2 5.49 -6.37 -21.87
CA LYS A 2 4.69 -5.34 -22.52
C LYS A 2 3.95 -4.50 -21.47
N ARG A 3 3.86 -3.18 -21.69
CA ARG A 3 3.10 -2.24 -20.84
C ARG A 3 1.68 -2.72 -20.54
N SER A 4 1.03 -3.38 -21.50
CA SER A 4 -0.30 -3.98 -21.33
C SER A 4 -0.39 -4.96 -20.15
N HIS A 5 0.63 -5.80 -19.93
CA HIS A 5 0.64 -6.72 -18.78
C HIS A 5 0.72 -5.99 -17.45
N LEU A 6 1.42 -4.85 -17.39
CA LEU A 6 1.50 -4.03 -16.18
C LEU A 6 0.18 -3.29 -15.92
N LEU A 7 -0.53 -2.88 -16.97
CA LEU A 7 -1.88 -2.32 -16.83
C LEU A 7 -2.89 -3.38 -16.34
N ILE A 8 -2.79 -4.62 -16.84
CA ILE A 8 -3.60 -5.74 -16.35
C ILE A 8 -3.27 -6.01 -14.89
N LEU A 9 -1.98 -6.08 -14.53
CA LEU A 9 -1.55 -6.27 -13.15
C LEU A 9 -2.05 -5.15 -12.24
N TYR A 10 -1.94 -3.90 -12.68
CA TYR A 10 -2.45 -2.74 -11.96
C TYR A 10 -3.96 -2.81 -11.73
N GLY A 11 -4.73 -3.16 -12.76
CA GLY A 11 -6.17 -3.36 -12.66
C GLY A 11 -6.53 -4.52 -11.72
N ALA A 12 -5.84 -5.66 -11.83
CA ALA A 12 -6.03 -6.81 -10.96
C ALA A 12 -5.72 -6.45 -9.50
N LEU A 13 -4.66 -5.69 -9.24
CA LEU A 13 -4.31 -5.23 -7.90
C LEU A 13 -5.38 -4.31 -7.31
N TRP A 14 -5.97 -3.42 -8.12
CA TRP A 14 -7.11 -2.58 -7.71
C TRP A 14 -8.34 -3.40 -7.37
N VAL A 15 -8.74 -4.31 -8.26
CA VAL A 15 -9.92 -5.17 -8.05
C VAL A 15 -9.73 -6.01 -6.79
N LEU A 16 -8.55 -6.57 -6.59
CA LEU A 16 -8.22 -7.34 -5.38
C LEU A 16 -8.26 -6.47 -4.12
N THR A 17 -7.69 -5.27 -4.17
CA THR A 17 -7.69 -4.34 -3.02
C THR A 17 -9.11 -3.93 -2.65
N ILE A 18 -9.94 -3.55 -3.63
CA ILE A 18 -11.35 -3.19 -3.41
C ILE A 18 -12.13 -4.40 -2.91
N GLY A 19 -11.96 -5.57 -3.52
CA GLY A 19 -12.61 -6.80 -3.09
C GLY A 19 -12.30 -7.14 -1.63
N LEU A 20 -11.03 -7.10 -1.24
CA LEU A 20 -10.62 -7.33 0.14
C LEU A 20 -11.18 -6.26 1.10
N LEU A 21 -11.23 -4.99 0.69
CA LEU A 21 -11.81 -3.92 1.49
C LEU A 21 -13.29 -4.18 1.77
N LEU A 22 -14.07 -4.53 0.74
CA LEU A 22 -15.48 -4.80 0.86
C LEU A 22 -15.75 -6.03 1.72
N LEU A 23 -14.97 -7.10 1.54
CA LEU A 23 -15.10 -8.34 2.31
C LEU A 23 -14.75 -8.17 3.80
N ASN A 24 -13.89 -7.21 4.15
CA ASN A 24 -13.44 -6.96 5.52
C ASN A 24 -14.08 -5.71 6.15
N ALA A 25 -15.04 -5.07 5.49
CA ALA A 25 -15.64 -3.82 5.97
C ALA A 25 -16.27 -3.98 7.36
N ASP A 26 -17.04 -5.05 7.57
CA ASP A 26 -17.66 -5.34 8.86
C ASP A 26 -16.64 -5.68 9.96
N PHE A 27 -15.53 -6.34 9.59
CA PHE A 27 -14.44 -6.62 10.52
C PHE A 27 -13.84 -5.34 11.08
N PHE A 28 -13.49 -4.37 10.22
CA PHE A 28 -12.94 -3.09 10.69
C PHE A 28 -13.94 -2.26 11.49
N ARG A 29 -15.23 -2.34 11.14
CA ARG A 29 -16.29 -1.69 11.91
C ARG A 29 -16.38 -2.27 13.32
N GLN A 30 -16.39 -3.59 13.47
CA GLN A 30 -16.40 -4.24 14.77
C GLN A 30 -15.11 -3.98 15.56
N LEU A 31 -13.97 -3.97 14.87
CA LEU A 31 -12.67 -3.68 15.46
C LEU A 31 -12.61 -2.25 16.01
N ALA A 32 -13.19 -1.28 15.30
CA ALA A 32 -13.30 0.11 15.77
C ALA A 32 -14.14 0.23 17.04
N VAL A 33 -15.19 -0.60 17.20
CA VAL A 33 -15.98 -0.65 18.43
C VAL A 33 -15.20 -1.30 19.58
N ARG A 34 -14.44 -2.37 19.31
CA ARG A 34 -13.73 -3.14 20.36
C ARG A 34 -12.40 -2.54 20.82
N GLN A 35 -11.66 -1.90 19.90
CA GLN A 35 -10.31 -1.40 20.15
C GLN A 35 -10.17 0.12 19.92
N GLY A 36 -11.28 0.80 19.61
CA GLY A 36 -11.29 2.20 19.23
C GLY A 36 -10.88 2.42 17.77
N GLN A 37 -11.17 3.62 17.25
CA GLN A 37 -10.89 3.98 15.86
C GLN A 37 -9.40 3.88 15.52
N ALA A 38 -8.52 4.30 16.43
CA ALA A 38 -7.07 4.22 16.23
C ALA A 38 -6.60 2.76 16.04
N GLY A 39 -7.08 1.82 16.85
CA GLY A 39 -6.73 0.39 16.70
C GLY A 39 -7.20 -0.17 15.36
N ALA A 40 -8.40 0.18 14.92
CA ALA A 40 -8.92 -0.23 13.63
C ALA A 40 -8.10 0.36 12.46
N ILE A 41 -7.68 1.63 12.55
CA ILE A 41 -6.84 2.28 11.55
C ILE A 41 -5.45 1.63 11.49
N ALA A 42 -4.86 1.28 12.63
CA ALA A 42 -3.57 0.59 12.65
C ALA A 42 -3.65 -0.77 11.96
N TRP A 43 -4.68 -1.57 12.27
CA TRP A 43 -4.94 -2.85 11.59
C TRP A 43 -5.22 -2.69 10.10
N PHE A 44 -6.00 -1.68 9.73
CA PHE A 44 -6.26 -1.36 8.33
C PHE A 44 -4.96 -1.04 7.59
N MET A 45 -4.12 -0.18 8.14
CA MET A 45 -2.84 0.19 7.53
C MET A 45 -1.87 -0.98 7.45
N SER A 46 -1.84 -1.87 8.44
CA SER A 46 -1.02 -3.07 8.40
C SER A 46 -1.44 -4.04 7.29
N LEU A 47 -2.75 -4.23 7.08
CA LEU A 47 -3.29 -5.14 6.08
C LEU A 47 -3.27 -4.55 4.67
N PHE A 48 -3.72 -3.31 4.51
CA PHE A 48 -3.92 -2.68 3.19
C PHE A 48 -2.75 -1.78 2.76
N GLY A 49 -1.89 -1.37 3.69
CA GLY A 49 -0.74 -0.54 3.40
C GLY A 49 0.19 -1.07 2.31
N PRO A 50 0.59 -2.35 2.37
CA PRO A 50 1.39 -2.96 1.31
C PRO A 50 0.71 -2.93 -0.07
N PHE A 51 -0.62 -3.11 -0.12
CA PHE A 51 -1.38 -3.05 -1.38
C PHE A 51 -1.40 -1.64 -1.96
N PHE A 52 -1.68 -0.63 -1.12
CA PHE A 52 -1.63 0.77 -1.54
C PHE A 52 -0.23 1.20 -1.97
N PHE A 53 0.80 0.73 -1.28
CA PHE A 53 2.19 0.96 -1.68
C PHE A 53 2.52 0.32 -3.03
N GLY A 54 2.07 -0.91 -3.27
CA GLY A 54 2.21 -1.58 -4.56
C GLY A 54 1.49 -0.83 -5.69
N LEU A 55 0.25 -0.40 -5.44
CA LEU A 55 -0.53 0.42 -6.38
C LEU A 55 0.16 1.76 -6.67
N TYR A 56 0.68 2.43 -5.65
CA TYR A 56 1.43 3.67 -5.80
C TYR A 56 2.70 3.47 -6.64
N LEU A 57 3.47 2.42 -6.37
CA LEU A 57 4.67 2.07 -7.13
C LEU A 57 4.34 1.80 -8.60
N LEU A 58 3.32 0.98 -8.86
CA LEU A 58 2.85 0.68 -10.22
C LEU A 58 2.38 1.94 -10.93
N THR A 59 1.62 2.80 -10.25
CA THR A 59 1.15 4.08 -10.80
C THR A 59 2.34 4.97 -11.16
N ALA A 60 3.22 5.25 -10.20
CA ALA A 60 4.40 6.07 -10.40
C ALA A 60 5.26 5.53 -11.55
N PHE A 61 5.48 4.22 -11.60
CA PHE A 61 6.25 3.59 -12.66
C PHE A 61 5.60 3.69 -14.05
N LEU A 62 4.28 3.47 -14.15
CA LEU A 62 3.53 3.57 -15.40
C LEU A 62 3.50 5.01 -15.96
N PHE A 63 3.51 6.01 -15.07
CA PHE A 63 3.58 7.43 -15.44
C PHE A 63 4.99 7.86 -15.87
N ASP A 64 6.02 7.44 -15.14
CA ASP A 64 7.43 7.78 -15.42
C ASP A 64 7.94 7.08 -16.69
N VAL A 65 7.63 5.79 -16.85
CA VAL A 65 8.10 4.98 -17.97
C VAL A 65 6.99 4.85 -19.00
N ARG A 66 6.98 5.76 -19.99
CA ARG A 66 5.99 5.77 -21.09
C ARG A 66 6.30 4.83 -22.26
N LYS A 67 7.36 4.01 -22.17
CA LYS A 67 7.74 3.10 -23.25
C LYS A 67 6.88 1.83 -23.23
N ASP A 68 6.59 1.29 -24.41
CA ASP A 68 5.77 0.07 -24.55
C ASP A 68 6.49 -1.19 -24.07
N ASP A 69 7.81 -1.23 -24.26
CA ASP A 69 8.66 -2.31 -23.74
C ASP A 69 9.32 -1.92 -22.43
N ILE A 70 8.88 -2.61 -21.38
CA ILE A 70 9.41 -2.48 -20.04
C ILE A 70 10.42 -3.59 -19.80
N THR A 71 11.69 -3.21 -19.65
CA THR A 71 12.78 -4.11 -19.25
C THR A 71 12.99 -4.07 -17.74
N TRP A 72 13.41 -5.20 -17.17
CA TRP A 72 13.73 -5.33 -15.75
C TRP A 72 14.78 -4.32 -15.28
N HIS A 73 15.74 -4.00 -16.15
CA HIS A 73 16.77 -3.01 -15.87
C HIS A 73 16.18 -1.60 -15.62
N ARG A 74 15.14 -1.21 -16.37
CA ARG A 74 14.45 0.08 -16.17
C ARG A 74 13.63 0.11 -14.89
N PHE A 75 13.01 -1.00 -14.55
CA PHE A 75 12.31 -1.13 -13.26
C PHE A 75 13.29 -1.01 -12.09
N LYS A 76 14.44 -1.69 -12.15
CA LYS A 76 15.52 -1.54 -11.16
C LYS A 76 16.05 -0.10 -11.09
N ALA A 77 16.28 0.55 -12.24
CA ALA A 77 16.74 1.93 -12.28
C ALA A 77 15.73 2.89 -11.61
N PHE A 78 14.43 2.72 -11.89
CA PHE A 78 13.36 3.48 -11.24
C PHE A 78 13.35 3.28 -9.71
N LEU A 79 13.44 2.03 -9.25
CA LEU A 79 13.50 1.73 -7.81
C LEU A 79 14.75 2.31 -7.16
N TYR A 80 15.90 2.25 -7.84
CA TYR A 80 17.15 2.80 -7.32
C TYR A 80 17.08 4.31 -7.18
N GLN A 81 16.57 5.00 -8.21
CA GLN A 81 16.40 6.46 -8.20
C GLN A 81 15.45 6.92 -7.09
N ARG A 82 14.41 6.14 -6.79
CA ARG A 82 13.42 6.48 -5.76
C ARG A 82 13.68 5.81 -4.41
N ARG A 83 14.79 5.08 -4.24
CA ARG A 83 15.07 4.26 -3.06
C ARG A 83 14.93 5.05 -1.75
N MET A 84 15.45 6.27 -1.71
CA MET A 84 15.37 7.11 -0.52
C MET A 84 13.92 7.50 -0.18
N LEU A 85 13.15 7.93 -1.19
CA LEU A 85 11.74 8.28 -1.02
C LEU A 85 10.89 7.07 -0.62
N LEU A 86 11.14 5.91 -1.23
CA LEU A 86 10.48 4.66 -0.88
C LEU A 86 10.82 4.22 0.54
N ALA A 87 12.09 4.32 0.94
CA ALA A 87 12.53 4.02 2.29
C ALA A 87 11.89 4.96 3.32
N LEU A 88 11.83 6.27 3.03
CA LEU A 88 11.19 7.25 3.89
C LEU A 88 9.68 6.98 4.01
N PHE A 89 9.00 6.69 2.89
CA PHE A 89 7.58 6.36 2.90
C PHE A 89 7.30 5.09 3.74
N LEU A 90 8.07 4.02 3.53
CA LEU A 90 7.94 2.79 4.30
C LEU A 90 8.21 3.04 5.79
N PHE A 91 9.26 3.80 6.10
CA PHE A 91 9.57 4.19 7.47
C PHE A 91 8.41 4.98 8.10
N SER A 92 7.86 5.97 7.41
CA SER A 92 6.69 6.72 7.87
C SER A 92 5.47 5.83 8.06
N MET A 93 5.25 4.84 7.20
CA MET A 93 4.18 3.87 7.37
C MET A 93 4.35 3.03 8.64
N VAL A 94 5.55 2.47 8.84
CA VAL A 94 5.87 1.68 10.03
C VAL A 94 5.71 2.53 11.29
N MET A 95 6.26 3.74 11.29
CA MET A 95 6.13 4.67 12.42
C MET A 95 4.67 5.03 12.68
N PHE A 96 3.87 5.30 11.64
CA PHE A 96 2.45 5.57 11.78
C PHE A 96 1.73 4.40 12.45
N VAL A 97 1.97 3.18 11.99
CA VAL A 97 1.36 1.96 12.56
C VAL A 97 1.78 1.79 14.02
N LEU A 98 3.08 1.91 14.32
CA LEU A 98 3.61 1.77 15.68
C LEU A 98 3.06 2.83 16.64
N LEU A 99 3.06 4.10 16.23
CA LEU A 99 2.53 5.21 17.03
C LEU A 99 1.03 5.06 17.26
N THR A 100 0.31 4.56 16.26
CA THR A 100 -1.14 4.33 16.40
C THR A 100 -1.41 3.16 17.36
N PHE A 101 -0.63 2.07 17.30
CA PHE A 101 -0.73 0.98 18.27
C PHE A 101 -0.36 1.42 19.69
N TYR A 102 0.73 2.18 19.85
CA TYR A 102 1.18 2.68 21.14
C TYR A 102 0.19 3.69 21.75
N GLY A 103 -0.39 4.55 20.91
CA GLY A 103 -1.45 5.47 21.33
C GLY A 103 -2.73 4.77 21.77
N VAL A 104 -3.01 3.56 21.26
CA VAL A 104 -4.13 2.71 21.69
C VAL A 104 -3.85 2.03 23.02
N SER A 105 -2.59 1.60 23.27
CA SER A 105 -2.24 0.91 24.52
C SER A 105 -2.27 1.81 25.76
N PHE A 106 -2.08 3.12 25.62
CA PHE A 106 -2.10 4.08 26.74
C PHE A 106 -3.51 4.61 27.11
N ARG A 107 -4.54 4.36 26.27
CA ARG A 107 -5.93 4.79 26.54
C ARG A 107 -6.79 3.72 27.22
N ARG A 108 -6.24 2.53 27.48
CA ARG A 108 -6.87 1.49 28.30
C ARG A 108 -6.35 1.57 29.73
#